data_AF-A0A0U1RPX8-F1
#
_entry.id   AF-A0A0U1RPX8-F1
#
_cell.length_a   1.000
_cell.length_b   1.000
_cell.length_c   1.000
_cell.angle_alpha   90.00
_cell.angle_beta   90.00
_cell.angle_gamma   90.00
#
_symmetry.space_group_name_H-M   'P 1'
#
loop_
_entity.id
_entity.type
_entity.pdbx_description
1 polymer ?
#
loop_
_entity_poly.entity_id
_entity_poly.type
_entity_poly.pdbx_seq_one_letter_code
_entity_poly.pdbx_strand_id
1 'polypeptide(L)'
;MLASKHTPWRRLQGISFGMYSAEELKKLSVKSITNPRYVDYLGNPSANGLYDLALGPADSKEVCATCVQDFNNCSGHLGHIDLPLTVYNPFLFDKLYLLLRGSCLSCHMLTCPRAAIYLLISQLRVLEVGALQAVYELERILSRFLEETGDPSAFEIQEELEEYTSKILQNNLLGSQGTHVKNVCESRSKLVAQFWKTHMAAKQCPHCKTGRSVVRKEHNSKLIITYPATVHKKSDQEGTELPEGVPEAPGIDKAQMGKRGYLTPSSAQEHLFAIWKNEDVH
;
A
#
# COMPACT_ATOMS: atom_id res chain seq x y z
N MET A 1 -14.88 -50.95 15.54
CA MET A 1 -14.06 -49.93 14.86
C MET A 1 -14.22 -48.62 15.62
N LEU A 2 -13.24 -48.26 16.44
CA LEU A 2 -13.24 -47.02 17.23
C LEU A 2 -12.91 -45.87 16.28
N ALA A 3 -13.93 -45.12 15.83
CA ALA A 3 -13.70 -43.86 15.13
C ALA A 3 -12.91 -42.94 16.06
N SER A 4 -11.74 -42.46 15.61
CA SER A 4 -10.87 -41.63 16.43
C SER A 4 -11.60 -40.32 16.79
N LYS A 5 -11.58 -39.97 18.09
CA LYS A 5 -12.26 -38.78 18.64
C LYS A 5 -11.64 -37.44 18.21
N HIS A 6 -10.78 -37.42 17.19
CA HIS A 6 -10.00 -36.24 16.78
C HIS A 6 -10.30 -35.82 15.34
N THR A 7 -11.57 -35.87 14.92
CA THR A 7 -11.94 -35.25 13.64
C THR A 7 -12.07 -33.74 13.85
N PRO A 8 -11.28 -32.89 13.17
CA PRO A 8 -11.42 -31.45 13.30
C PRO A 8 -12.80 -31.01 12.84
N TRP A 9 -13.51 -30.24 13.68
CA TRP A 9 -14.89 -29.78 13.40
C TRP A 9 -14.94 -28.51 12.55
N ARG A 10 -13.79 -27.87 12.29
CA ARG A 10 -13.69 -26.69 11.42
C ARG A 10 -13.04 -27.08 10.09
N ARG A 11 -13.62 -26.60 9.00
CA ARG A 11 -13.08 -26.73 7.64
C ARG A 11 -12.57 -25.38 7.16
N LEU A 12 -11.36 -25.36 6.60
CA LEU A 12 -10.80 -24.17 5.94
C LEU A 12 -11.70 -23.80 4.74
N GLN A 13 -12.24 -22.58 4.75
CA GLN A 13 -13.09 -22.07 3.66
C GLN A 13 -12.32 -21.21 2.66
N GLY A 14 -11.27 -20.52 3.10
CA GLY A 14 -10.47 -19.64 2.26
C GLY A 14 -9.26 -19.10 3.01
N ILE A 15 -8.35 -18.48 2.26
CA ILE A 15 -7.12 -17.85 2.78
C ILE A 15 -7.08 -16.42 2.25
N SER A 16 -6.91 -15.46 3.15
CA SER A 16 -6.64 -14.06 2.81
C SER A 16 -5.15 -13.77 2.93
N PHE A 17 -4.61 -13.02 1.98
CA PHE A 17 -3.23 -12.54 2.03
C PHE A 17 -3.23 -11.09 2.51
N GLY A 18 -2.29 -10.78 3.40
CA GLY A 18 -2.10 -9.45 3.94
C GLY A 18 -0.66 -9.26 4.38
N MET A 19 -0.35 -8.06 4.87
CA MET A 19 0.94 -7.73 5.44
C MET A 19 0.76 -7.36 6.91
N TYR A 20 1.68 -7.80 7.74
CA TYR A 20 1.72 -7.36 9.13
C TYR A 20 2.24 -5.93 9.23
N SER A 21 1.57 -5.13 10.05
CA SER A 21 2.13 -3.89 10.57
C SER A 21 3.27 -4.17 11.55
N ALA A 22 4.13 -3.16 11.78
CA ALA A 22 5.19 -3.26 12.77
C ALA A 22 4.64 -3.57 14.19
N GLU A 23 3.47 -3.03 14.52
CA GLU A 23 2.82 -3.28 15.81
C GLU A 23 2.30 -4.71 15.94
N GLU A 24 1.70 -5.26 14.88
CA GLU A 24 1.25 -6.66 14.87
C GLU A 24 2.44 -7.62 14.99
N LEU A 25 3.54 -7.37 14.28
CA LEU A 25 4.75 -8.18 14.41
C LEU A 25 5.30 -8.16 15.84
N LYS A 26 5.30 -7.00 16.51
CA LYS A 26 5.73 -6.88 17.90
C LYS A 26 4.80 -7.60 18.87
N LYS A 27 3.48 -7.55 18.64
CA LYS A 27 2.48 -8.29 19.45
C LYS A 27 2.59 -9.81 19.28
N LEU A 28 2.92 -10.28 18.08
CA LEU A 28 3.12 -11.70 17.78
C LEU A 28 4.48 -12.21 18.27
N SER A 29 5.45 -11.31 18.41
CA SER A 29 6.80 -11.68 18.79
C SER A 29 6.96 -11.89 20.29
N VAL A 30 7.64 -12.97 20.67
CA VAL A 30 7.95 -13.28 22.07
C VAL A 30 9.33 -12.78 22.50
N LYS A 31 10.17 -12.37 21.54
CA LYS A 31 11.58 -12.03 21.78
C LYS A 31 12.13 -11.06 20.75
N SER A 32 12.84 -10.02 21.21
CA SER A 32 13.71 -9.18 20.35
C SER A 32 15.10 -9.80 20.25
N ILE A 33 15.59 -9.96 19.03
CA ILE A 33 16.88 -10.59 18.72
C ILE A 33 17.91 -9.50 18.49
N THR A 34 18.93 -9.48 19.36
CA THR A 34 19.95 -8.42 19.40
C THR A 34 21.37 -8.97 19.35
N ASN A 35 21.56 -10.25 19.69
CA ASN A 35 22.85 -10.90 19.71
C ASN A 35 23.10 -11.64 18.38
N PRO A 36 24.16 -11.31 17.62
CA PRO A 36 24.47 -12.00 16.37
C PRO A 36 25.08 -13.39 16.59
N ARG A 37 25.50 -13.74 17.81
CA ARG A 37 26.07 -15.05 18.11
C ARG A 37 24.96 -16.08 18.24
N TYR A 38 25.18 -17.27 17.66
CA TYR A 38 24.25 -18.40 17.75
C TYR A 38 24.36 -19.13 19.09
N VAL A 39 25.59 -19.44 19.50
CA VAL A 39 25.91 -20.22 20.70
C VAL A 39 27.02 -19.54 21.50
N ASP A 40 27.04 -19.79 22.80
CA ASP A 40 28.11 -19.37 23.69
C ASP A 40 29.35 -20.29 23.58
N TYR A 41 30.38 -20.02 24.39
CA TYR A 41 31.62 -20.81 24.40
C TYR A 41 31.45 -22.25 24.91
N LEU A 42 30.33 -22.54 25.60
CA LEU A 42 30.00 -23.85 26.14
C LEU A 42 29.09 -24.65 25.18
N GLY A 43 28.68 -24.04 24.06
CA GLY A 43 27.79 -24.63 23.07
C GLY A 43 26.31 -24.45 23.37
N ASN A 44 25.94 -23.69 24.41
CA ASN A 44 24.54 -23.40 24.70
C ASN A 44 24.02 -22.29 23.77
N PRO A 45 22.72 -22.25 23.47
CA PRO A 45 22.13 -21.16 22.71
C PRO A 45 22.38 -19.79 23.37
N SER A 46 22.85 -18.84 22.57
CA SER A 46 23.12 -17.48 23.07
C SER A 46 21.82 -16.76 23.43
N ALA A 47 21.80 -16.15 24.61
CA ALA A 47 20.70 -15.28 25.02
C ALA A 47 20.53 -14.11 24.03
N ASN A 48 19.28 -13.82 23.69
CA ASN A 48 18.86 -12.84 22.67
C ASN A 48 19.45 -13.11 21.27
N GLY A 49 19.94 -14.33 21.02
CA GLY A 49 20.46 -14.78 19.74
C GLY A 49 19.40 -15.51 18.91
N LEU A 50 19.79 -15.92 17.70
CA LEU A 50 18.85 -16.59 16.77
C LEU A 50 18.36 -17.96 17.23
N TYR A 51 19.05 -18.61 18.17
CA TYR A 51 18.64 -19.88 18.79
C TYR A 51 18.13 -19.71 20.24
N ASP A 52 17.78 -18.49 20.68
CA ASP A 52 17.24 -18.27 22.02
C ASP A 52 16.04 -19.20 22.27
N LEU A 53 16.06 -19.91 23.41
CA LEU A 53 15.07 -20.93 23.77
C LEU A 53 13.63 -20.40 23.88
N ALA A 54 13.44 -19.08 23.98
CA ALA A 54 12.12 -18.45 23.86
C ALA A 54 11.49 -18.65 22.47
N LEU A 55 12.30 -18.81 21.42
CA LEU A 55 11.82 -19.10 20.06
C LEU A 55 11.47 -20.59 19.85
N GLY A 56 11.90 -21.45 20.78
CA GLY A 56 11.78 -22.90 20.71
C GLY A 56 13.15 -23.58 20.79
N PRO A 57 13.23 -24.79 21.37
CA PRO A 57 14.48 -25.54 21.48
C PRO A 57 14.91 -26.07 20.11
N ALA A 58 16.22 -26.14 19.87
CA ALA A 58 16.78 -26.76 18.66
C ALA A 58 17.20 -28.22 18.90
N ASP A 59 17.39 -28.61 20.17
CA ASP A 59 17.72 -29.98 20.60
C ASP A 59 16.60 -30.54 21.51
N SER A 60 16.37 -31.85 21.37
CA SER A 60 15.56 -32.68 22.26
C SER A 60 15.87 -32.57 23.76
N LYS A 61 17.09 -32.17 24.13
CA LYS A 61 17.52 -32.01 25.53
C LYS A 61 17.13 -30.66 26.13
N GLU A 62 16.64 -29.74 25.32
CA GLU A 62 16.28 -28.39 25.72
C GLU A 62 14.76 -28.24 25.82
N VAL A 63 14.32 -27.25 26.60
CA VAL A 63 12.90 -26.94 26.80
C VAL A 63 12.66 -25.49 26.39
N CYS A 64 11.55 -25.25 25.69
CA CYS A 64 11.17 -23.91 25.28
C CYS A 64 10.93 -23.01 26.50
N ALA A 65 11.56 -21.83 26.53
CA ALA A 65 11.36 -20.87 27.62
C ALA A 65 9.97 -20.20 27.58
N THR A 66 9.24 -20.27 26.46
CA THR A 66 7.94 -19.63 26.28
C THR A 66 6.78 -20.57 26.57
N CYS A 67 6.72 -21.74 25.92
CA CYS A 67 5.62 -22.69 26.11
C CYS A 67 5.92 -23.83 27.09
N VAL A 68 7.18 -23.94 27.57
CA VAL A 68 7.64 -24.99 28.50
C VAL A 68 7.44 -26.40 27.96
N GLN A 69 7.45 -26.54 26.63
CA GLN A 69 7.39 -27.81 25.92
C GLN A 69 8.77 -28.22 25.40
N ASP A 70 8.95 -29.53 25.22
CA ASP A 70 10.15 -30.09 24.60
C ASP A 70 10.18 -29.84 23.08
N PHE A 71 11.27 -30.28 22.44
CA PHE A 71 11.46 -30.19 20.99
C PHE A 71 10.35 -30.83 20.16
N ASN A 72 9.77 -31.94 20.61
CA ASN A 72 8.80 -32.68 19.82
C ASN A 72 7.42 -32.03 19.86
N ASN A 73 7.11 -31.30 20.94
CA ASN A 73 5.78 -30.76 21.18
C ASN A 73 5.70 -29.24 20.93
N CYS A 74 6.82 -28.51 20.99
CA CYS A 74 6.88 -27.09 20.69
C CYS A 74 6.68 -26.80 19.19
N SER A 75 5.73 -25.94 18.84
CA SER A 75 5.49 -25.49 17.45
C SER A 75 6.42 -24.38 16.98
N GLY A 76 7.28 -23.87 17.87
CA GLY A 76 8.09 -22.67 17.65
C GLY A 76 7.32 -21.36 17.89
N HIS A 77 8.09 -20.29 18.14
CA HIS A 77 7.58 -18.95 18.41
C HIS A 77 8.31 -17.89 17.59
N LEU A 78 7.64 -16.77 17.32
CA LEU A 78 8.19 -15.71 16.47
C LEU A 78 9.08 -14.75 17.27
N GLY A 79 10.26 -14.47 16.73
CA GLY A 79 11.13 -13.38 17.15
C GLY A 79 11.00 -12.18 16.22
N HIS A 80 11.53 -11.02 16.63
CA HIS A 80 11.71 -9.87 15.74
C HIS A 80 13.11 -9.27 15.91
N ILE A 81 13.58 -8.62 14.85
CA ILE A 81 14.78 -7.78 14.86
C ILE A 81 14.31 -6.35 14.62
N ASP A 82 14.56 -5.47 15.59
CA ASP A 82 14.32 -4.04 15.41
C ASP A 82 15.40 -3.47 14.48
N LEU A 83 14.97 -3.02 13.30
CA LEU A 83 15.85 -2.30 12.39
C LEU A 83 15.96 -0.84 12.87
N PRO A 84 17.18 -0.30 13.03
CA PRO A 84 17.37 1.07 13.53
C PRO A 84 16.91 2.13 12.53
N LEU A 85 16.76 1.76 11.25
CA LEU A 85 16.31 2.63 10.17
C LEU A 85 15.27 1.90 9.32
N THR A 86 14.31 2.65 8.78
CA THR A 86 13.37 2.14 7.79
C THR A 86 14.12 1.64 6.55
N VAL A 87 13.72 0.48 6.05
CA VAL A 87 14.27 -0.12 4.82
C VAL A 87 13.15 -0.39 3.82
N TYR A 88 13.50 -0.39 2.55
CA TYR A 88 12.56 -0.80 1.51
C TYR A 88 12.31 -2.30 1.57
N ASN A 89 11.05 -2.72 1.41
CA ASN A 89 10.73 -4.11 1.16
C ASN A 89 10.99 -4.43 -0.32
N PRO A 90 11.97 -5.30 -0.65
CA PRO A 90 12.36 -5.57 -2.04
C PRO A 90 11.24 -6.21 -2.86
N PHE A 91 10.29 -6.92 -2.24
CA PHE A 91 9.16 -7.55 -2.93
C PHE A 91 8.10 -6.56 -3.40
N LEU A 92 8.00 -5.41 -2.73
CA LEU A 92 7.01 -4.36 -3.02
C LEU A 92 7.62 -3.15 -3.69
N PHE A 93 8.93 -3.18 -3.91
CA PHE A 93 9.69 -2.07 -4.44
C PHE A 93 9.18 -1.60 -5.80
N ASP A 94 8.71 -2.51 -6.64
CA ASP A 94 8.15 -2.17 -7.95
C ASP A 94 6.82 -1.42 -7.85
N LYS A 95 5.98 -1.78 -6.87
CA LYS A 95 4.72 -1.09 -6.59
C LYS A 95 4.98 0.28 -5.98
N LEU A 96 5.91 0.37 -5.03
CA LEU A 96 6.39 1.62 -4.47
C LEU A 96 6.90 2.56 -5.57
N TYR A 97 7.78 2.05 -6.45
CA TYR A 97 8.33 2.80 -7.56
C TYR A 97 7.23 3.33 -8.50
N LEU A 98 6.23 2.52 -8.81
CA LEU A 98 5.11 2.92 -9.65
C LEU A 98 4.32 4.08 -9.02
N LEU A 99 4.01 3.99 -7.73
CA LEU A 99 3.31 5.04 -6.99
C LEU A 99 4.11 6.35 -6.95
N LEU A 100 5.40 6.27 -6.60
CA LEU A 100 6.28 7.44 -6.56
C LEU A 100 6.46 8.11 -7.92
N ARG A 101 6.48 7.31 -9.00
CA ARG A 101 6.56 7.85 -10.37
C ARG A 101 5.24 8.49 -10.81
N GLY A 102 4.13 8.07 -10.24
CA GLY A 102 2.77 8.57 -10.50
C GLY A 102 2.37 9.75 -9.64
N SER A 103 3.19 10.17 -8.67
CA SER A 103 2.88 11.24 -7.73
C SER A 103 3.77 12.47 -7.91
N CYS A 104 3.30 13.60 -7.40
CA CYS A 104 4.05 14.84 -7.37
C CYS A 104 4.76 15.02 -6.03
N LEU A 105 6.09 14.99 -6.01
CA LEU A 105 6.92 15.21 -4.82
C LEU A 105 6.80 16.60 -4.18
N SER A 106 6.06 17.54 -4.81
CA SER A 106 5.83 18.89 -4.28
C SER A 106 4.48 19.01 -3.57
N CYS A 107 3.39 18.56 -4.21
CA CYS A 107 2.04 18.68 -3.63
C CYS A 107 1.48 17.39 -3.04
N HIS A 108 2.24 16.28 -3.11
CA HIS A 108 1.85 14.98 -2.58
C HIS A 108 0.49 14.49 -3.08
N MET A 109 0.21 14.68 -4.38
CA MET A 109 -0.99 14.15 -5.05
C MET A 109 -0.58 13.38 -6.29
N LEU A 110 -1.46 12.51 -6.76
CA LEU A 110 -1.29 11.78 -8.02
C LEU A 110 -1.26 12.75 -9.21
N THR A 111 -0.45 12.42 -10.20
CA THR A 111 -0.23 13.27 -11.39
C THR A 111 -1.27 13.03 -12.49
N CYS A 112 -2.53 12.84 -12.11
CA CYS A 112 -3.65 12.61 -13.03
C CYS A 112 -4.85 13.50 -12.68
N PRO A 113 -5.74 13.78 -13.65
CA PRO A 113 -6.98 14.51 -13.38
C PRO A 113 -7.87 13.78 -12.37
N ARG A 114 -8.59 14.54 -11.51
CA ARG A 114 -9.52 13.97 -10.51
C ARG A 114 -10.61 13.11 -11.14
N ALA A 115 -11.14 13.55 -12.29
CA ALA A 115 -12.13 12.78 -13.06
C ALA A 115 -11.67 11.35 -13.37
N ALA A 116 -10.40 11.16 -13.72
CA ALA A 116 -9.85 9.84 -14.02
C ALA A 116 -9.75 8.94 -12.78
N ILE A 117 -9.48 9.53 -11.61
CA ILE A 117 -9.42 8.80 -10.33
C ILE A 117 -10.82 8.32 -9.95
N TYR A 118 -11.80 9.22 -9.94
CA TYR A 118 -13.19 8.89 -9.59
C TYR A 118 -13.79 7.86 -10.55
N LEU A 119 -13.51 7.98 -11.85
CA LEU A 119 -13.91 6.99 -12.83
C LEU A 119 -13.31 5.62 -12.50
N LEU A 120 -12.00 5.54 -12.29
CA LEU A 120 -11.33 4.27 -11.99
C LEU A 120 -11.88 3.64 -10.71
N ILE A 121 -12.06 4.41 -9.63
CA ILE A 121 -12.61 3.91 -8.37
C ILE A 121 -14.01 3.34 -8.58
N SER A 122 -14.88 4.09 -9.27
CA SER A 122 -16.24 3.67 -9.58
C SER A 122 -16.27 2.40 -10.43
N GLN A 123 -15.43 2.33 -11.46
CA GLN A 123 -15.27 1.15 -12.32
C GLN A 123 -14.77 -0.07 -11.53
N LEU A 124 -13.82 0.11 -10.61
CA LEU A 124 -13.32 -0.98 -9.76
C LEU A 124 -14.40 -1.47 -8.79
N ARG A 125 -15.20 -0.57 -8.20
CA ARG A 125 -16.31 -0.93 -7.31
C ARG A 125 -17.40 -1.74 -8.01
N VAL A 126 -17.83 -1.33 -9.21
CA VAL A 126 -18.82 -2.12 -9.97
C VAL A 126 -18.23 -3.45 -10.48
N LEU A 127 -16.92 -3.51 -10.73
CA LEU A 127 -16.24 -4.78 -11.03
C LEU A 127 -16.22 -5.74 -9.85
N GLU A 128 -16.17 -5.25 -8.62
CA GLU A 128 -16.21 -6.11 -7.43
C GLU A 128 -17.51 -6.91 -7.33
N VAL A 129 -18.63 -6.39 -7.84
CA VAL A 129 -19.88 -7.14 -7.94
C VAL A 129 -20.03 -7.89 -9.28
N GLY A 130 -19.00 -7.89 -10.13
CA GLY A 130 -18.98 -8.57 -11.43
C GLY A 130 -19.74 -7.84 -12.54
N ALA A 131 -20.14 -6.58 -12.34
CA ALA A 131 -20.93 -5.81 -13.29
C ALA A 131 -20.06 -5.22 -14.42
N LEU A 132 -19.63 -6.07 -15.36
CA LEU A 132 -18.77 -5.67 -16.48
C LEU A 132 -19.38 -4.60 -17.38
N GLN A 133 -20.69 -4.65 -17.60
CA GLN A 133 -21.38 -3.66 -18.44
C GLN A 133 -21.33 -2.26 -17.81
N ALA A 134 -21.50 -2.17 -16.49
CA ALA A 134 -21.45 -0.91 -15.74
C ALA A 134 -20.10 -0.19 -15.86
N VAL A 135 -18.99 -0.92 -16.04
CA VAL A 135 -17.66 -0.36 -16.25
C VAL A 135 -17.63 0.55 -17.49
N TYR A 136 -18.20 0.07 -18.60
CA TYR A 136 -18.23 0.81 -19.86
C TYR A 136 -19.27 1.93 -19.82
N GLU A 137 -20.37 1.74 -19.08
CA GLU A 137 -21.39 2.78 -18.91
C GLU A 137 -20.88 3.96 -18.11
N LEU A 138 -20.11 3.74 -17.03
CA LEU A 138 -19.48 4.80 -16.24
C LEU A 138 -18.61 5.74 -17.08
N GLU A 139 -17.85 5.21 -18.04
CA GLU A 139 -17.02 6.02 -18.95
C GLU A 139 -17.87 6.90 -19.87
N ARG A 140 -19.00 6.37 -20.36
CA ARG A 140 -19.95 7.10 -21.21
C ARG A 140 -20.69 8.17 -20.43
N ILE A 141 -21.11 7.86 -19.20
CA ILE A 141 -21.77 8.82 -18.28
C ILE A 141 -20.84 9.99 -18.01
N LEU A 142 -19.58 9.73 -17.64
CA LEU A 142 -18.61 10.79 -17.39
C LEU A 142 -18.40 11.66 -18.63
N SER A 143 -18.24 11.04 -19.81
CA SER A 143 -17.99 11.78 -21.05
C SER A 143 -19.16 12.70 -21.39
N ARG A 144 -20.40 12.21 -21.29
CA ARG A 144 -21.61 13.01 -21.49
C ARG A 144 -21.70 14.15 -20.46
N PHE A 145 -21.46 13.85 -19.19
CA PHE A 145 -21.53 14.84 -18.12
C PHE A 145 -20.55 16.00 -18.35
N LEU A 146 -19.30 15.69 -18.71
CA LEU A 146 -18.28 16.70 -19.01
C LEU A 146 -18.64 17.55 -20.24
N GLU A 147 -19.29 16.98 -21.25
CA GLU A 147 -19.77 17.73 -22.43
C GLU A 147 -20.93 18.68 -22.09
N GLU A 148 -21.81 18.30 -21.16
CA GLU A 148 -22.99 19.10 -20.77
C GLU A 148 -22.66 20.22 -19.77
N THR A 149 -21.77 19.99 -18.80
CA THR A 149 -21.45 20.96 -17.73
C THR A 149 -20.22 21.83 -18.01
N GLY A 150 -19.35 21.45 -18.95
CA GLY A 150 -18.19 22.25 -19.36
C GLY A 150 -17.01 22.18 -18.40
N ASP A 151 -17.09 22.85 -17.25
CA ASP A 151 -16.03 22.85 -16.21
C ASP A 151 -16.60 22.43 -14.83
N PRO A 152 -17.07 21.18 -14.70
CA PRO A 152 -17.60 20.70 -13.44
C PRO A 152 -16.50 20.57 -12.38
N SER A 153 -16.88 20.90 -11.16
CA SER A 153 -16.05 20.71 -9.99
C SER A 153 -15.77 19.22 -9.73
N ALA A 154 -14.70 18.94 -8.98
CA ALA A 154 -14.37 17.57 -8.58
C ALA A 154 -15.50 16.90 -7.78
N PHE A 155 -16.28 17.68 -7.02
CA PHE A 155 -17.41 17.19 -6.24
C PHE A 155 -18.57 16.75 -7.13
N GLU A 156 -18.95 17.56 -8.12
CA GLU A 156 -20.04 17.22 -9.05
C GLU A 156 -19.71 15.96 -9.88
N ILE A 157 -18.46 15.83 -10.33
CA ILE A 157 -18.01 14.61 -11.04
C ILE A 157 -18.12 13.38 -10.13
N GLN A 158 -17.73 13.51 -8.86
CA GLN A 158 -17.79 12.42 -7.90
C GLN A 158 -19.24 12.03 -7.63
N GLU A 159 -20.13 13.00 -7.44
CA GLU A 159 -21.55 12.78 -7.16
C GLU A 159 -22.26 12.05 -8.30
N GLU A 160 -22.07 12.50 -9.55
CA GLU A 160 -22.66 11.86 -10.74
C GLU A 160 -22.25 10.39 -10.88
N LEU A 161 -20.96 10.09 -10.68
CA LEU A 161 -20.44 8.72 -10.74
C LEU A 161 -20.90 7.87 -9.55
N GLU A 162 -20.98 8.45 -8.35
CA GLU A 162 -21.42 7.75 -7.14
C GLU A 162 -22.91 7.39 -7.22
N GLU A 163 -23.75 8.26 -7.80
CA GLU A 163 -25.18 8.00 -7.95
C GLU A 163 -25.41 6.74 -8.81
N TYR A 164 -24.74 6.65 -9.97
CA TYR A 164 -24.84 5.46 -10.82
C TYR A 164 -24.21 4.23 -10.16
N THR A 165 -23.02 4.38 -9.56
CA THR A 165 -22.31 3.28 -8.89
C THR A 165 -23.15 2.67 -7.78
N SER A 166 -23.78 3.50 -6.93
CA SER A 166 -24.64 3.06 -5.84
C SER A 166 -25.86 2.29 -6.33
N LYS A 167 -26.50 2.73 -7.42
CA LYS A 167 -27.61 2.00 -8.05
C LYS A 167 -27.21 0.59 -8.50
N ILE A 168 -26.02 0.45 -9.09
CA ILE A 168 -25.51 -0.86 -9.53
C ILE A 168 -25.15 -1.76 -8.35
N LEU A 169 -24.54 -1.20 -7.30
CA LEU A 169 -24.18 -1.96 -6.11
C LEU A 169 -25.41 -2.47 -5.34
N GLN A 170 -26.47 -1.66 -5.22
CA GLN A 170 -27.71 -2.06 -4.55
C GLN A 170 -28.49 -3.14 -5.30
N ASN A 171 -28.45 -3.13 -6.64
CA ASN A 171 -29.23 -4.06 -7.46
C ASN A 171 -28.54 -5.43 -7.69
N ASN A 172 -27.26 -5.58 -7.34
CA ASN A 172 -26.51 -6.80 -7.61
C ASN A 172 -26.62 -7.85 -6.50
N LEU A 173 -27.36 -8.92 -6.78
CA LEU A 173 -27.65 -10.04 -5.86
C LEU A 173 -26.49 -11.04 -5.70
N LEU A 174 -25.45 -10.98 -6.55
CA LEU A 174 -24.35 -11.96 -6.58
C LEU A 174 -23.28 -11.73 -5.49
N GLY A 175 -23.25 -10.55 -4.87
CA GLY A 175 -22.28 -10.20 -3.83
C GLY A 175 -20.83 -10.45 -4.26
N SER A 176 -19.99 -10.92 -3.32
CA SER A 176 -18.55 -11.13 -3.53
C SER A 176 -18.19 -12.30 -4.44
N GLN A 177 -19.15 -13.17 -4.82
CA GLN A 177 -18.89 -14.34 -5.67
C GLN A 177 -18.52 -13.97 -7.12
N GLY A 178 -18.90 -12.77 -7.57
CA GLY A 178 -18.59 -12.26 -8.91
C GLY A 178 -17.14 -11.78 -9.10
N THR A 179 -16.42 -11.48 -8.02
CA THR A 179 -15.06 -10.89 -8.06
C THR A 179 -14.01 -11.78 -8.73
N HIS A 180 -14.09 -13.10 -8.48
CA HIS A 180 -13.02 -14.05 -8.82
C HIS A 180 -13.22 -14.76 -10.17
N VAL A 181 -14.12 -14.26 -11.01
CA VAL A 181 -14.30 -14.78 -12.37
C VAL A 181 -13.15 -14.28 -13.26
N LYS A 182 -12.61 -15.16 -14.12
CA LYS A 182 -11.42 -14.89 -14.94
C LYS A 182 -11.54 -13.59 -15.77
N ASN A 183 -12.69 -13.35 -16.37
CA ASN A 183 -12.98 -12.15 -17.17
C ASN A 183 -12.97 -10.87 -16.31
N VAL A 184 -13.50 -10.90 -15.10
CA VAL A 184 -13.50 -9.77 -14.14
C VAL A 184 -12.06 -9.44 -13.74
N CYS A 185 -11.27 -10.47 -13.41
CA CYS A 185 -9.85 -10.30 -13.06
C CYS A 185 -9.02 -9.72 -14.23
N GLU A 186 -9.27 -10.19 -15.45
CA GLU A 186 -8.62 -9.67 -16.67
C GLU A 186 -9.04 -8.22 -16.94
N SER A 187 -10.33 -7.90 -16.81
CA SER A 187 -10.87 -6.55 -16.96
C SER A 187 -10.24 -5.58 -15.95
N ARG A 188 -10.18 -5.97 -14.66
CA ARG A 188 -9.51 -5.19 -13.60
C ARG A 188 -8.06 -4.89 -13.96
N SER A 189 -7.31 -5.89 -14.42
CA SER A 189 -5.90 -5.74 -14.80
C SER A 189 -5.74 -4.79 -15.99
N LYS A 190 -6.62 -4.90 -16.99
CA LYS A 190 -6.64 -4.02 -18.17
C LYS A 190 -6.98 -2.58 -17.80
N LEU A 191 -7.99 -2.34 -16.96
CA LEU A 191 -8.36 -1.00 -16.50
C LEU A 191 -7.21 -0.32 -15.77
N VAL A 192 -6.60 -1.01 -14.81
CA VAL A 192 -5.45 -0.46 -14.07
C VAL A 192 -4.31 -0.15 -15.03
N ALA A 193 -3.94 -1.07 -15.92
CA ALA A 193 -2.86 -0.84 -16.88
C ALA A 193 -3.16 0.35 -17.82
N GLN A 194 -4.39 0.46 -18.31
CA GLN A 194 -4.82 1.55 -19.18
C GLN A 194 -4.81 2.88 -18.45
N PHE A 195 -5.28 2.93 -17.20
CA PHE A 195 -5.24 4.13 -16.38
C PHE A 195 -3.81 4.65 -16.21
N TRP A 196 -2.87 3.77 -15.85
CA TRP A 196 -1.45 4.14 -15.70
C TRP A 196 -0.84 4.62 -17.03
N LYS A 197 -1.20 3.99 -18.15
CA LYS A 197 -0.69 4.36 -19.47
C LYS A 197 -1.21 5.74 -19.91
N THR A 198 -2.49 6.01 -19.70
CA THR A 198 -3.17 7.20 -20.24
C THR A 198 -3.02 8.41 -19.33
N HIS A 199 -3.20 8.24 -18.01
CA HIS A 199 -3.35 9.38 -17.10
C HIS A 199 -2.10 9.72 -16.29
N MET A 200 -1.14 8.81 -16.15
CA MET A 200 0.08 9.01 -15.33
C MET A 200 1.32 9.44 -16.15
N ALA A 201 1.07 9.98 -17.35
CA ALA A 201 2.08 10.42 -18.31
C ALA A 201 2.34 11.94 -18.29
N ALA A 202 1.64 12.71 -17.46
CA ALA A 202 1.73 14.16 -17.43
C ALA A 202 3.17 14.68 -17.20
N LYS A 203 3.59 15.69 -17.99
CA LYS A 203 4.92 16.32 -17.88
C LYS A 203 4.99 17.33 -16.73
N GLN A 204 3.85 17.88 -16.34
CA GLN A 204 3.68 18.79 -15.21
C GLN A 204 2.53 18.30 -14.36
N CYS A 205 2.60 18.55 -13.06
CA CYS A 205 1.52 18.22 -12.13
C CYS A 205 0.24 19.00 -12.52
N PRO A 206 -0.91 18.34 -12.73
CA PRO A 206 -2.15 19.04 -13.08
C PRO A 206 -2.61 19.99 -11.96
N HIS A 207 -2.22 19.71 -10.71
CA HIS A 207 -2.67 20.42 -9.52
C HIS A 207 -1.79 21.63 -9.15
N CYS A 208 -0.48 21.45 -9.02
CA CYS A 208 0.43 22.53 -8.63
C CYS A 208 1.29 23.06 -9.78
N LYS A 209 1.16 22.52 -11.00
CA LYS A 209 1.95 22.87 -12.20
C LYS A 209 3.46 22.64 -12.10
N THR A 210 3.98 22.15 -10.96
CA THR A 210 5.39 21.76 -10.81
C THR A 210 5.77 20.69 -11.83
N GLY A 211 6.99 20.81 -12.40
CA GLY A 211 7.50 19.84 -13.37
C GLY A 211 7.60 18.43 -12.80
N ARG A 212 7.48 17.41 -13.65
CA ARG A 212 7.59 16.02 -13.22
C ARG A 212 9.00 15.71 -12.70
N SER A 213 9.07 15.16 -11.49
CA SER A 213 10.31 14.59 -10.96
C SER A 213 10.62 13.26 -11.65
N VAL A 214 11.88 13.03 -12.05
CA VAL A 214 12.27 11.79 -12.71
C VAL A 214 12.74 10.81 -11.64
N VAL A 215 11.97 9.75 -11.42
CA VAL A 215 12.32 8.67 -10.48
C VAL A 215 12.98 7.51 -11.25
N ARG A 216 14.18 7.13 -10.83
CA ARG A 216 14.90 5.94 -11.29
C ARG A 216 15.11 4.98 -10.14
N LYS A 217 15.16 3.70 -10.47
CA LYS A 217 15.30 2.62 -9.49
C LYS A 217 16.52 1.76 -9.83
N GLU A 218 17.26 1.32 -8.82
CA GLU A 218 18.41 0.43 -8.98
C GLU A 218 18.29 -0.78 -8.04
N HIS A 219 18.47 -1.99 -8.59
CA HIS A 219 18.57 -3.26 -7.86
C HIS A 219 17.51 -3.47 -6.76
N ASN A 220 16.28 -2.99 -6.98
CA ASN A 220 15.19 -3.00 -6.01
C ASN A 220 15.55 -2.56 -4.57
N SER A 221 16.53 -1.66 -4.45
CA SER A 221 17.09 -1.23 -3.16
C SER A 221 17.38 0.26 -3.09
N LYS A 222 17.45 0.97 -4.23
CA LYS A 222 17.74 2.41 -4.28
C LYS A 222 16.81 3.14 -5.23
N LEU A 223 16.36 4.32 -4.80
CA LEU A 223 15.58 5.25 -5.60
C LEU A 223 16.37 6.53 -5.78
N ILE A 224 16.54 6.94 -7.03
CA ILE A 224 17.24 8.16 -7.42
C ILE A 224 16.21 9.10 -8.03
N ILE A 225 16.12 10.32 -7.48
CA ILE A 225 15.25 11.37 -7.97
C ILE A 225 16.09 12.44 -8.64
N THR A 226 15.66 12.86 -9.83
CA THR A 226 16.04 14.15 -10.39
C THR A 226 14.88 15.12 -10.20
N TYR A 227 15.08 16.14 -9.37
CA TYR A 227 14.07 17.15 -9.11
C TYR A 227 13.92 18.12 -10.30
N PRO A 228 12.71 18.64 -10.55
CA PRO A 228 12.48 19.61 -11.61
C PRO A 228 13.26 20.91 -11.35
N ALA A 229 13.62 21.59 -12.44
CA ALA A 229 14.27 22.90 -12.37
C ALA A 229 13.29 24.03 -11.97
N THR A 230 11.99 23.83 -12.18
CA THR A 230 10.93 24.77 -11.80
C THR A 230 9.98 24.11 -10.80
N VAL A 231 9.81 24.78 -9.65
CA VAL A 231 8.85 24.39 -8.61
C VAL A 231 7.89 25.56 -8.43
N HIS A 232 6.60 25.27 -8.55
CA HIS A 232 5.55 26.21 -8.21
C HIS A 232 5.06 25.88 -6.81
N LYS A 233 5.23 26.82 -5.87
CA LYS A 233 4.62 26.68 -4.54
C LYS A 233 3.10 26.81 -4.69
N LYS A 234 2.37 25.96 -3.96
CA LYS A 234 0.97 26.25 -3.66
C LYS A 234 0.96 27.62 -2.97
N SER A 235 0.17 28.56 -3.48
CA SER A 235 -0.21 29.75 -2.72
C SER A 235 -0.90 29.28 -1.44
N ASP A 236 -0.53 29.84 -0.30
CA ASP A 236 -1.13 29.58 1.00
C ASP A 236 -2.67 29.60 0.88
N GLN A 237 -3.31 28.47 1.12
CA GLN A 237 -4.68 28.47 1.62
C GLN A 237 -4.55 28.39 3.14
N GLU A 238 -4.48 29.58 3.76
CA GLU A 238 -4.80 29.75 5.18
C GLU A 238 -6.20 29.18 5.44
N GLY A 239 -6.35 28.38 6.51
CA GLY A 239 -7.66 28.08 7.08
C GLY A 239 -8.17 26.65 6.91
N THR A 240 -7.41 25.64 7.35
CA THR A 240 -8.04 24.44 7.94
C THR A 240 -7.12 23.93 9.05
N GLU A 241 -7.46 24.26 10.29
CA GLU A 241 -6.77 23.75 11.48
C GLU A 241 -6.89 22.22 11.49
N LEU A 242 -5.77 21.54 11.25
CA LEU A 242 -5.62 20.09 11.42
C LEU A 242 -5.06 19.81 12.83
N PRO A 243 -5.45 18.69 13.46
CA PRO A 243 -5.11 18.40 14.85
C PRO A 243 -3.60 18.26 15.07
N GLU A 244 -3.14 18.72 16.23
CA GLU A 244 -1.75 18.75 16.66
C GLU A 244 -1.09 17.36 16.60
N GLY A 245 0.07 17.26 15.92
CA GLY A 245 0.97 16.08 16.02
C GLY A 245 1.45 15.45 14.72
N VAL A 246 1.10 15.96 13.52
CA VAL A 246 1.57 15.39 12.24
C VAL A 246 2.52 16.37 11.54
N PRO A 247 3.76 15.97 11.18
CA PRO A 247 4.65 16.83 10.41
C PRO A 247 4.03 17.14 9.04
N GLU A 248 3.98 18.42 8.66
CA GLU A 248 3.76 18.78 7.26
C GLU A 248 4.85 18.11 6.42
N ALA A 249 4.46 17.33 5.41
CA ALA A 249 5.43 16.72 4.53
C ALA A 249 6.18 17.86 3.81
N PRO A 250 7.52 17.96 3.96
CA PRO A 250 8.25 19.05 3.38
C PRO A 250 8.19 18.92 1.85
N GLY A 251 7.61 19.92 1.19
CA GLY A 251 7.71 20.07 -0.25
C GLY A 251 9.19 20.17 -0.68
N ILE A 252 9.44 20.06 -1.99
CA ILE A 252 10.82 20.09 -2.52
C ILE A 252 11.56 21.35 -2.05
N ASP A 253 12.64 21.15 -1.29
CA ASP A 253 13.53 22.24 -0.87
C ASP A 253 14.14 22.91 -2.12
N LYS A 254 14.15 24.26 -2.13
CA LYS A 254 14.76 25.06 -3.20
C LYS A 254 16.23 24.67 -3.44
N ALA A 255 16.94 24.24 -2.40
CA ALA A 255 18.32 23.77 -2.51
C ALA A 255 18.49 22.48 -3.34
N GLN A 256 17.42 21.70 -3.52
CA GLN A 256 17.40 20.41 -4.22
C GLN A 256 16.92 20.51 -5.67
N MET A 257 16.43 21.68 -6.10
CA MET A 257 15.93 21.90 -7.47
C MET A 257 17.02 21.64 -8.52
N GLY A 258 16.66 20.89 -9.57
CA GLY A 258 17.59 20.50 -10.65
C GLY A 258 18.71 19.52 -10.23
N LYS A 259 18.81 19.16 -8.94
CA LYS A 259 19.81 18.22 -8.45
C LYS A 259 19.29 16.79 -8.46
N ARG A 260 20.24 15.86 -8.51
CA ARG A 260 19.99 14.43 -8.30
C ARG A 260 20.20 14.11 -6.83
N GLY A 261 19.26 13.40 -6.23
CA GLY A 261 19.31 12.94 -4.86
C GLY A 261 18.83 11.50 -4.73
N TYR A 262 19.14 10.89 -3.59
CA TYR A 262 18.56 9.60 -3.20
C TYR A 262 17.26 9.85 -2.44
N LEU A 263 16.21 9.11 -2.78
CA LEU A 263 15.04 9.04 -1.92
C LEU A 263 15.32 8.00 -0.84
N THR A 264 15.40 8.44 0.41
CA THR A 264 15.56 7.53 1.55
C THR A 264 14.23 6.81 1.83
N PRO A 265 14.25 5.61 2.44
CA PRO A 265 13.04 4.91 2.82
C PRO A 265 12.09 5.74 3.68
N SER A 266 12.62 6.53 4.62
CA SER A 266 11.83 7.42 5.48
C SER A 266 11.14 8.52 4.67
N SER A 267 11.86 9.21 3.78
CA SER A 267 11.25 10.26 2.95
C SER A 267 10.24 9.68 1.94
N ALA A 268 10.48 8.48 1.41
CA ALA A 268 9.50 7.79 0.58
C ALA A 268 8.23 7.44 1.36
N GLN A 269 8.39 6.97 2.61
CA GLN A 269 7.29 6.63 3.50
C GLN A 269 6.46 7.87 3.85
N GLU A 270 7.10 8.97 4.26
CA GLU A 270 6.44 10.26 4.52
C GLU A 270 5.66 10.75 3.29
N HIS A 271 6.27 10.68 2.10
CA HIS A 271 5.62 11.07 0.88
C HIS A 271 4.39 10.20 0.56
N LEU A 272 4.48 8.89 0.75
CA LEU A 272 3.34 7.98 0.55
C LEU A 272 2.20 8.23 1.55
N PHE A 273 2.50 8.51 2.81
CA PHE A 273 1.47 8.88 3.78
C PHE A 273 0.79 10.19 3.42
N ALA A 274 1.55 11.18 2.93
CA ALA A 274 0.97 12.42 2.45
C ALA A 274 0.07 12.22 1.23
N ILE A 275 0.47 11.35 0.28
CA ILE A 275 -0.41 10.96 -0.84
C ILE A 275 -1.68 10.31 -0.31
N TRP A 276 -1.54 9.34 0.59
CA TRP A 276 -2.70 8.65 1.16
C TRP A 276 -3.70 9.63 1.76
N LYS A 277 -3.23 10.57 2.58
CA LYS A 277 -4.07 11.59 3.21
C LYS A 277 -4.72 12.55 2.20
N ASN A 278 -4.00 12.93 1.14
CA ASN A 278 -4.51 13.90 0.16
C ASN A 278 -5.44 13.26 -0.87
N GLU A 279 -5.26 11.98 -1.16
CA GLU A 279 -6.09 11.21 -2.09
C GLU A 279 -7.25 10.51 -1.39
N ASP A 280 -7.29 10.47 -0.04
CA ASP A 280 -8.38 9.85 0.71
C ASP A 280 -9.69 10.54 0.33
N VAL A 281 -10.46 9.84 -0.50
CA VAL A 281 -11.82 10.19 -0.85
C VAL A 281 -12.67 9.57 0.24
N HIS A 282 -13.00 10.35 1.26
CA HIS A 282 -14.08 10.00 2.17
C HIS A 282 -15.41 9.95 1.42
#